data_AF-A0A7V9LBJ9-F1
#
_entry.id   AF-A0A7V9LBJ9-F1
#
_cell.length_a   1.000
_cell.length_b   1.000
_cell.length_c   1.000
_cell.angle_alpha   90.00
_cell.angle_beta   90.00
_cell.angle_gamma   90.00
#
_symmetry.space_group_name_H-M   'P 1'
#
loop_
_entity.id
_entity.type
_entity.pdbx_description
1 polymer ?
#
loop_
_entity_poly.entity_id
_entity_poly.type
_entity_poly.pdbx_seq_one_letter_code
_entity_poly.pdbx_strand_id
1 'polypeptide(L)'
;MSQKFQSAVQHRGEVSYVKLGGVIDEDNELGELVEKIPNGTAVIDLGEIERINSCGVRDWVNWLSKLETNGTRSVLVECSPAIVAQINLVNNFTGNGVVKSFYVPYFCPECDEEKVLLVEAGDMGPPPHEPPTCRCDECDLVMDFDDMPDSYFAFLSNQKKLSEHDKINGAMSAGNKHESKSKVRSRASQPNLSGIKPPSVPSLPSIQQRSSAQNSGGFHAAHGSGPGRTNNTKPPSRPMMAGKPGSRPPGGLQSGPHSLPGSSFSSFAAQSAPAPMAAPKSNALVFVLIAILLGAIGVLAYLVLTK
;
A
#
# COMPACT_ATOMS: atom_id res chain seq x y z
N MET A 1 -2.15 15.27 -23.81
CA MET A 1 -1.41 14.29 -23.01
C MET A 1 -2.43 13.69 -22.05
N SER A 2 -2.73 12.39 -22.15
CA SER A 2 -3.60 11.73 -21.19
C SER A 2 -2.90 11.76 -19.83
N GLN A 3 -3.58 12.27 -18.80
CA GLN A 3 -3.04 12.20 -17.43
C GLN A 3 -2.81 10.72 -17.06
N LYS A 4 -1.62 10.45 -16.54
CA LYS A 4 -1.15 9.11 -16.15
C LYS A 4 -1.78 8.65 -14.83
N PHE A 5 -2.14 9.60 -13.98
CA PHE A 5 -2.93 9.40 -12.78
C PHE A 5 -4.36 9.88 -13.01
N GLN A 6 -5.34 9.16 -12.50
CA GLN A 6 -6.75 9.50 -12.58
C GLN A 6 -7.40 9.35 -11.21
N SER A 7 -8.28 10.28 -10.87
CA SER A 7 -9.04 10.23 -9.62
C SER A 7 -10.49 10.66 -9.82
N ALA A 8 -11.39 10.04 -9.08
CA ALA A 8 -12.79 10.43 -8.99
C ALA A 8 -13.28 10.31 -7.56
N VAL A 9 -14.06 11.29 -7.10
CA VAL A 9 -14.66 11.30 -5.76
C VAL A 9 -16.16 11.45 -5.88
N GLN A 10 -16.91 10.58 -5.20
CA GLN A 10 -18.37 10.63 -5.11
C GLN A 10 -18.78 10.54 -3.64
N HIS A 11 -19.80 11.30 -3.24
CA HIS A 11 -20.31 11.30 -1.87
C HIS A 11 -21.68 10.66 -1.79
N ARG A 12 -21.90 9.82 -0.77
CA ARG A 12 -23.22 9.30 -0.38
C ARG A 12 -23.35 9.34 1.13
N GLY A 13 -24.06 10.34 1.65
CA GLY A 13 -24.16 10.55 3.10
C GLY A 13 -22.78 10.85 3.70
N GLU A 14 -22.41 10.12 4.75
CA GLU A 14 -21.12 10.24 5.45
C GLU A 14 -20.00 9.40 4.81
N VAL A 15 -20.25 8.79 3.66
CA VAL A 15 -19.29 7.96 2.93
C VAL A 15 -18.81 8.67 1.67
N SER A 16 -17.50 8.79 1.53
CA SER A 16 -16.83 9.23 0.31
C SER A 16 -16.26 8.02 -0.43
N TYR A 17 -16.68 7.82 -1.67
CA TYR A 17 -16.14 6.81 -2.58
C TYR A 17 -15.08 7.48 -3.44
N VAL A 18 -13.83 7.08 -3.22
CA VAL A 18 -12.65 7.60 -3.90
C VAL A 18 -12.15 6.50 -4.82
N LYS A 19 -12.10 6.76 -6.12
CA LYS A 19 -11.52 5.83 -7.09
C LYS A 19 -10.24 6.41 -7.64
N LEU A 20 -9.15 5.64 -7.54
CA LEU A 20 -7.83 6.04 -8.02
C LEU A 20 -7.36 5.04 -9.09
N GLY A 21 -6.73 5.55 -10.15
CA GLY A 21 -6.29 4.76 -11.27
C GLY A 21 -5.00 5.28 -11.91
N GLY A 22 -4.29 4.38 -12.59
CA GLY A 22 -3.05 4.67 -13.30
C GLY A 22 -1.82 4.58 -12.40
N VAL A 23 -0.90 5.53 -12.52
CA VAL A 23 0.39 5.49 -11.83
C VAL A 23 0.48 6.57 -10.75
N ILE A 24 0.89 6.17 -9.55
CA ILE A 24 1.20 7.08 -8.45
C ILE A 24 2.70 7.35 -8.46
N ASP A 25 3.09 8.46 -9.06
CA ASP A 25 4.47 8.95 -9.12
C ASP A 25 4.55 10.42 -8.67
N GLU A 26 5.51 11.21 -9.16
CA GLU A 26 5.67 12.61 -8.76
C GLU A 26 4.48 13.50 -9.15
N ASP A 27 3.69 13.11 -10.15
CA ASP A 27 2.59 13.89 -10.72
C ASP A 27 1.21 13.35 -10.25
N ASN A 28 1.13 12.73 -9.07
CA ASN A 28 -0.05 12.01 -8.58
C ASN A 28 -1.23 12.89 -8.11
N GLU A 29 -1.06 14.20 -7.94
CA GLU A 29 -2.12 15.14 -7.54
C GLU A 29 -2.94 14.75 -6.26
N LEU A 30 -2.50 13.77 -5.45
CA LEU A 30 -3.26 13.26 -4.28
C LEU A 30 -3.54 14.36 -3.26
N GLY A 31 -2.62 15.31 -3.13
CA GLY A 31 -2.77 16.46 -2.24
C GLY A 31 -4.04 17.27 -2.49
N GLU A 32 -4.51 17.35 -3.74
CA GLU A 32 -5.73 18.08 -4.11
C GLU A 32 -7.02 17.37 -3.70
N LEU A 33 -6.94 16.08 -3.40
CA LEU A 33 -8.09 15.28 -2.97
C LEU A 33 -8.41 15.47 -1.50
N VAL A 34 -7.48 15.99 -0.68
CA VAL A 34 -7.67 16.16 0.77
C VAL A 34 -8.89 17.01 1.08
N GLU A 35 -9.08 18.12 0.35
CA GLU A 35 -10.21 19.03 0.56
C GLU A 35 -11.53 18.48 -0.01
N LYS A 36 -11.44 17.53 -0.95
CA LYS A 36 -12.61 16.88 -1.58
C LYS A 36 -13.14 15.71 -0.75
N ILE A 37 -12.41 15.26 0.27
CA ILE A 37 -12.79 14.11 1.10
C ILE A 37 -13.11 14.64 2.50
N PRO A 38 -14.40 14.85 2.84
CA PRO A 38 -14.80 15.30 4.17
C PRO A 38 -14.55 14.22 5.23
N ASN A 39 -14.68 14.61 6.49
CA ASN A 39 -14.65 13.68 7.62
C ASN A 39 -15.75 12.60 7.49
N GLY A 40 -15.52 11.44 8.10
CA GLY A 40 -16.40 10.27 7.95
C GLY A 40 -15.63 9.06 7.43
N THR A 41 -16.24 8.28 6.54
CA THR A 41 -15.60 7.08 5.95
C THR A 41 -15.20 7.34 4.51
N ALA A 42 -13.94 7.10 4.16
CA ALA A 42 -13.46 7.09 2.78
C ALA A 42 -13.25 5.65 2.31
N VAL A 43 -14.06 5.19 1.37
CA VAL A 43 -13.87 3.93 0.66
C VAL A 43 -12.98 4.22 -0.54
N ILE A 44 -11.74 3.75 -0.51
CA ILE A 44 -10.70 4.06 -1.50
C ILE A 44 -10.49 2.82 -2.38
N ASP A 45 -11.00 2.88 -3.61
CA ASP A 45 -10.82 1.88 -4.67
C ASP A 45 -9.46 2.08 -5.34
N LEU A 46 -8.68 1.01 -5.30
CA LEU A 46 -7.29 0.94 -5.76
C LEU A 46 -7.09 -0.10 -6.87
N GLY A 47 -8.16 -0.61 -7.47
CA GLY A 47 -8.10 -1.69 -8.45
C GLY A 47 -7.45 -1.30 -9.76
N GLU A 48 -7.51 -0.01 -10.11
CA GLU A 48 -6.94 0.53 -11.34
C GLU A 48 -5.53 1.13 -11.13
N ILE A 49 -4.93 0.99 -9.94
CA ILE A 49 -3.54 1.39 -9.72
C ILE A 49 -2.60 0.37 -10.33
N GLU A 50 -1.89 0.78 -11.38
CA GLU A 50 -0.96 -0.05 -12.13
C GLU A 50 0.42 -0.09 -11.46
N ARG A 51 0.86 1.05 -10.91
CA ARG A 51 2.21 1.17 -10.35
C ARG A 51 2.30 2.33 -9.37
N ILE A 52 3.22 2.21 -8.43
CA ILE A 52 3.61 3.26 -7.50
C ILE A 52 5.14 3.28 -7.33
N ASN A 53 5.75 4.46 -7.37
CA ASN A 53 7.19 4.63 -7.14
C ASN A 53 7.47 5.21 -5.74
N SER A 54 8.75 5.44 -5.41
CA SER A 54 9.15 5.95 -4.09
C SER A 54 8.61 7.35 -3.77
N CYS A 55 8.49 8.24 -4.74
CA CYS A 55 7.85 9.55 -4.57
C CYS A 55 6.36 9.38 -4.31
N GLY A 56 5.68 8.56 -5.11
CA GLY A 56 4.28 8.22 -4.93
C GLY A 56 3.97 7.57 -3.58
N VAL A 57 4.83 6.67 -3.09
CA VAL A 57 4.70 6.07 -1.74
C VAL A 57 4.72 7.15 -0.66
N ARG A 58 5.65 8.11 -0.74
CA ARG A 58 5.75 9.19 0.23
C ARG A 58 4.48 10.05 0.22
N ASP A 59 4.03 10.42 -0.96
CA ASP A 59 2.86 11.28 -1.13
C ASP A 59 1.58 10.58 -0.69
N TRP A 60 1.46 9.28 -0.99
CA TRP A 60 0.40 8.40 -0.50
C TRP A 60 0.32 8.39 1.03
N VAL A 61 1.42 8.10 1.72
CA VAL A 61 1.45 8.05 3.19
C VAL A 61 1.10 9.41 3.80
N ASN A 62 1.62 10.49 3.22
CA ASN A 62 1.31 11.85 3.66
C ASN A 62 -0.17 12.21 3.43
N TRP A 63 -0.73 11.81 2.29
CA TRP A 63 -2.11 12.02 1.93
C TRP A 63 -3.05 11.30 2.91
N LEU A 64 -2.80 10.00 3.14
CA LEU A 64 -3.59 9.20 4.06
C LEU A 64 -3.54 9.76 5.49
N SER A 65 -2.36 10.19 5.95
CA SER A 65 -2.18 10.84 7.25
C SER A 65 -2.97 12.14 7.41
N LYS A 66 -3.09 12.94 6.33
CA LYS A 66 -3.91 14.15 6.33
C LYS A 66 -5.40 13.82 6.42
N LEU A 67 -5.87 12.80 5.68
CA LEU A 67 -7.25 12.34 5.78
C LEU A 67 -7.59 11.90 7.22
N GLU A 68 -6.71 11.14 7.85
CA GLU A 68 -6.87 10.71 9.24
C GLU A 68 -6.89 11.88 10.23
N THR A 69 -6.00 12.85 10.05
CA THR A 69 -5.97 14.07 10.88
C THR A 69 -7.27 14.87 10.76
N ASN A 70 -7.90 14.84 9.59
CA ASN A 70 -9.21 15.45 9.34
C ASN A 70 -10.39 14.61 9.88
N GLY A 71 -10.14 13.49 10.56
CA GLY A 71 -11.16 12.61 11.12
C GLY A 71 -11.79 11.64 10.11
N THR A 72 -11.08 11.35 9.01
CA THR A 72 -11.52 10.38 8.00
C THR A 72 -11.00 8.98 8.35
N ARG A 73 -11.87 7.97 8.29
CA ARG A 73 -11.50 6.55 8.38
C ARG A 73 -11.36 5.97 6.98
N SER A 74 -10.19 5.45 6.65
CA SER A 74 -9.90 4.90 5.32
C SER A 74 -10.21 3.40 5.26
N VAL A 75 -10.98 3.00 4.26
CA VAL A 75 -11.27 1.60 3.92
C VAL A 75 -10.75 1.36 2.50
N LEU A 76 -9.65 0.63 2.38
CA LEU A 76 -9.04 0.30 1.09
C LEU A 76 -9.75 -0.91 0.49
N VAL A 77 -10.26 -0.77 -0.73
CA VAL A 77 -10.96 -1.83 -1.47
C VAL A 77 -10.26 -2.08 -2.80
N GLU A 78 -10.38 -3.31 -3.28
CA GLU A 78 -9.84 -3.74 -4.57
C GLU A 78 -8.34 -3.43 -4.71
N CYS A 79 -7.55 -3.56 -3.63
CA CYS A 79 -6.11 -3.29 -3.68
C CYS A 79 -5.42 -4.10 -4.78
N SER A 80 -4.87 -3.43 -5.79
CA SER A 80 -4.11 -4.07 -6.88
C SER A 80 -2.84 -4.77 -6.36
N PRO A 81 -2.24 -5.71 -7.12
CA PRO A 81 -0.98 -6.35 -6.72
C PRO A 81 0.13 -5.33 -6.42
N ALA A 82 0.20 -4.23 -7.18
CA ALA A 82 1.16 -3.15 -6.95
C ALA A 82 0.97 -2.49 -5.57
N ILE A 83 -0.28 -2.34 -5.12
CA ILE A 83 -0.62 -1.81 -3.80
C ILE A 83 -0.32 -2.83 -2.70
N VAL A 84 -0.69 -4.10 -2.89
CA VAL A 84 -0.40 -5.18 -1.93
C VAL A 84 1.10 -5.29 -1.67
N ALA A 85 1.92 -5.20 -2.73
CA ALA A 85 3.37 -5.18 -2.60
C ALA A 85 3.85 -4.03 -1.70
N GLN A 86 3.31 -2.81 -1.84
CA GLN A 86 3.68 -1.70 -0.97
C GLN A 86 3.18 -1.85 0.46
N ILE A 87 2.00 -2.44 0.67
CA ILE A 87 1.48 -2.71 2.02
C ILE A 87 2.43 -3.63 2.78
N ASN A 88 2.97 -4.65 2.12
CA ASN A 88 3.93 -5.58 2.73
C ASN A 88 5.33 -4.96 2.91
N LEU A 89 5.74 -4.03 2.04
CA LEU A 89 7.09 -3.46 2.02
C LEU A 89 7.25 -2.19 2.88
N VAL A 90 6.20 -1.37 2.98
CA VAL A 90 6.26 -0.02 3.53
C VAL A 90 5.47 0.07 4.83
N ASN A 91 6.16 0.42 5.92
CA ASN A 91 5.52 0.68 7.20
C ASN A 91 4.50 1.81 7.10
N ASN A 92 3.35 1.64 7.78
CA ASN A 92 2.24 2.60 7.79
C ASN A 92 1.68 2.93 6.40
N PHE A 93 1.87 2.06 5.39
CA PHE A 93 1.28 2.29 4.08
C PHE A 93 -0.25 2.39 4.13
N THR A 94 -0.89 1.63 5.03
CA THR A 94 -2.34 1.69 5.26
C THR A 94 -2.75 2.70 6.34
N GLY A 95 -1.80 3.37 6.99
CA GLY A 95 -2.08 4.21 8.16
C GLY A 95 -2.91 3.46 9.22
N ASN A 96 -3.97 4.10 9.70
CA ASN A 96 -5.01 3.51 10.56
C ASN A 96 -6.16 2.87 9.75
N GLY A 97 -6.08 2.90 8.42
CA GLY A 97 -7.08 2.32 7.54
C GLY A 97 -7.06 0.79 7.51
N VAL A 98 -8.14 0.21 7.00
CA VAL A 98 -8.31 -1.24 6.87
C VAL A 98 -8.36 -1.63 5.40
N VAL A 99 -7.74 -2.77 5.04
CA VAL A 99 -7.89 -3.35 3.70
C VAL A 99 -9.07 -4.31 3.74
N LYS A 100 -10.12 -3.99 3.00
CA LYS A 100 -11.32 -4.81 2.90
C LYS A 100 -11.16 -5.92 1.86
N SER A 101 -10.68 -5.57 0.68
CA SER A 101 -10.49 -6.51 -0.43
C SER A 101 -9.23 -6.17 -1.24
N PHE A 102 -8.68 -7.20 -1.89
CA PHE A 102 -7.44 -7.11 -2.65
C PHE A 102 -7.42 -8.17 -3.76
N TYR A 103 -6.63 -7.91 -4.79
CA TYR A 103 -6.43 -8.83 -5.90
C TYR A 103 -5.30 -9.83 -5.60
N VAL A 104 -5.44 -11.07 -6.05
CA VAL A 104 -4.45 -12.14 -5.93
C VAL A 104 -4.03 -12.56 -7.34
N PRO A 105 -2.73 -12.48 -7.71
CA PRO A 105 -2.26 -12.80 -9.06
C PRO A 105 -2.14 -14.29 -9.33
N TYR A 106 -2.48 -14.71 -10.54
CA TYR A 106 -2.38 -16.08 -11.03
C TYR A 106 -1.86 -16.11 -12.46
N PHE A 107 -1.18 -17.19 -12.80
CA PHE A 107 -0.67 -17.49 -14.13
C PHE A 107 -1.20 -18.84 -14.60
N CYS A 108 -1.67 -18.92 -15.85
CA CYS A 108 -2.08 -20.18 -16.47
C CYS A 108 -0.93 -20.72 -17.33
N PRO A 109 -0.29 -21.85 -16.95
CA PRO A 109 0.82 -22.42 -17.72
C PRO A 109 0.39 -23.00 -19.08
N GLU A 110 -0.89 -23.25 -19.29
CA GLU A 110 -1.41 -23.83 -20.53
C GLU A 110 -1.77 -22.77 -21.57
N CYS A 111 -2.36 -21.65 -21.15
CA CYS A 111 -2.73 -20.54 -22.04
C CYS A 111 -1.66 -19.43 -22.11
N ASP A 112 -0.66 -19.44 -21.23
CA ASP A 112 0.32 -18.34 -21.07
C ASP A 112 -0.37 -17.00 -20.75
N GLU A 113 -1.38 -17.05 -19.86
CA GLU A 113 -2.21 -15.90 -19.49
C GLU A 113 -2.14 -15.58 -17.99
N GLU A 114 -2.14 -14.30 -17.67
CA GLU A 114 -2.23 -13.78 -16.31
C GLU A 114 -3.67 -13.39 -15.96
N LYS A 115 -4.04 -13.62 -14.70
CA LYS A 115 -5.34 -13.23 -14.15
C LYS A 115 -5.19 -12.78 -12.71
N VAL A 116 -6.05 -11.86 -12.29
CA VAL A 116 -6.20 -11.51 -10.88
C VAL A 116 -7.56 -11.95 -10.34
N LEU A 117 -7.57 -12.50 -9.13
CA LEU A 117 -8.79 -12.87 -8.39
C LEU A 117 -9.03 -11.85 -7.28
N LEU A 118 -10.21 -11.23 -7.24
CA LEU A 118 -10.60 -10.36 -6.13
C LEU A 118 -10.97 -11.22 -4.91
N VAL A 119 -10.35 -10.93 -3.77
CA VAL A 119 -10.56 -11.65 -2.51
C VAL A 119 -10.86 -10.66 -1.38
N GLU A 120 -11.77 -11.06 -0.50
CA GLU A 120 -12.07 -10.33 0.74
C GLU A 120 -11.08 -10.71 1.83
N ALA A 121 -10.46 -9.74 2.50
CA ALA A 121 -9.45 -9.98 3.54
C ALA A 121 -10.00 -10.78 4.73
N GLY A 122 -11.31 -10.64 5.01
CA GLY A 122 -12.00 -11.41 6.05
C GLY A 122 -12.17 -12.89 5.73
N ASP A 123 -12.04 -13.30 4.47
CA ASP A 123 -12.34 -14.65 4.00
C ASP A 123 -11.09 -15.54 3.85
N MET A 124 -9.88 -14.98 4.05
CA MET A 124 -8.58 -15.66 3.88
C MET A 124 -8.24 -16.73 4.94
N GLY A 125 -9.20 -17.11 5.79
CA GLY A 125 -9.01 -18.13 6.83
C GLY A 125 -7.97 -17.74 7.91
N PRO A 126 -7.64 -18.67 8.83
CA PRO A 126 -6.56 -18.48 9.79
C PRO A 126 -5.17 -18.62 9.14
N PRO A 127 -4.11 -18.01 9.70
CA PRO A 127 -2.74 -18.26 9.25
C PRO A 127 -2.31 -19.73 9.42
N PRO A 128 -1.41 -20.26 8.55
CA PRO A 128 -0.86 -19.60 7.37
C PRO A 128 -1.93 -19.41 6.28
N HIS A 129 -1.91 -18.25 5.63
CA HIS A 129 -2.90 -17.91 4.62
C HIS A 129 -2.57 -18.61 3.30
N GLU A 130 -3.55 -19.32 2.73
CA GLU A 130 -3.42 -20.03 1.46
C GLU A 130 -4.11 -19.25 0.33
N PRO A 131 -3.52 -19.21 -0.89
CA PRO A 131 -4.17 -18.58 -2.03
C PRO A 131 -5.45 -19.36 -2.40
N PRO A 132 -6.59 -18.68 -2.62
CA PRO A 132 -7.80 -19.36 -3.09
C PRO A 132 -7.58 -20.08 -4.43
N THR A 133 -8.40 -21.07 -4.75
CA THR A 133 -8.33 -21.70 -6.08
C THR A 133 -8.87 -20.74 -7.15
N CYS A 134 -8.10 -20.56 -8.23
CA CYS A 134 -8.50 -19.79 -9.41
C CYS A 134 -8.53 -20.71 -10.66
N ARG A 135 -9.48 -20.49 -11.57
CA ARG A 135 -9.59 -21.20 -12.84
C ARG A 135 -9.42 -20.23 -14.02
N CYS A 136 -8.73 -20.70 -15.06
CA CYS A 136 -8.51 -19.98 -16.31
C CYS A 136 -9.83 -19.83 -17.08
N ASP A 137 -10.07 -18.65 -17.67
CA ASP A 137 -11.31 -18.38 -18.41
C ASP A 137 -11.32 -19.02 -19.81
N GLU A 138 -10.16 -19.44 -20.34
CA GLU A 138 -10.04 -20.06 -21.66
C GLU A 138 -10.07 -21.59 -21.61
N CYS A 139 -9.24 -22.22 -20.75
CA CYS A 139 -9.10 -23.68 -20.69
C CYS A 139 -9.78 -24.33 -19.47
N ASP A 140 -10.31 -23.54 -18.53
CA ASP A 140 -10.95 -24.00 -17.28
C ASP A 140 -10.03 -24.86 -16.37
N LEU A 141 -8.71 -24.86 -16.60
CA LEU A 141 -7.76 -25.51 -15.70
C LEU A 141 -7.45 -24.61 -14.49
N VAL A 142 -6.98 -25.23 -13.41
CA VAL A 142 -6.54 -24.51 -12.21
C VAL A 142 -5.28 -23.72 -12.55
N MET A 143 -5.27 -22.43 -12.20
CA MET A 143 -4.13 -21.55 -12.42
C MET A 143 -3.16 -21.61 -11.24
N ASP A 144 -1.89 -21.37 -11.52
CA ASP A 144 -0.84 -21.27 -10.52
C ASP A 144 -0.88 -19.89 -9.87
N PHE A 145 -0.70 -19.83 -8.56
CA PHE A 145 -0.52 -18.56 -7.86
C PHE A 145 0.84 -17.96 -8.22
N ASP A 146 0.85 -16.71 -8.68
CA ASP A 146 2.05 -16.06 -9.26
C ASP A 146 2.78 -15.16 -8.25
N ASP A 147 2.91 -15.63 -7.00
CA ASP A 147 3.74 -15.00 -5.97
C ASP A 147 4.10 -16.03 -4.88
N MET A 148 4.78 -15.61 -3.83
CA MET A 148 5.06 -16.41 -2.66
C MET A 148 4.01 -16.14 -1.56
N PRO A 149 3.23 -17.16 -1.11
CA PRO A 149 2.11 -16.95 -0.19
C PRO A 149 2.51 -16.23 1.12
N ASP A 150 3.65 -16.63 1.70
CA ASP A 150 4.14 -16.09 2.97
C ASP A 150 4.42 -14.59 2.90
N SER A 151 4.96 -14.08 1.78
CA SER A 151 5.23 -12.65 1.60
C SER A 151 4.01 -11.90 1.11
N TYR A 152 3.21 -12.47 0.21
CA TYR A 152 2.06 -11.78 -0.38
C TYR A 152 0.96 -11.53 0.65
N PHE A 153 0.66 -12.51 1.50
CA PHE A 153 -0.40 -12.45 2.50
C PHE A 153 0.06 -11.91 3.88
N ALA A 154 1.33 -11.51 4.02
CA ALA A 154 1.91 -11.09 5.30
C ALA A 154 1.11 -9.96 5.97
N PHE A 155 0.58 -9.00 5.19
CA PHE A 155 -0.19 -7.86 5.71
C PHE A 155 -1.46 -8.26 6.47
N LEU A 156 -2.06 -9.42 6.19
CA LEU A 156 -3.28 -9.89 6.86
C LEU A 156 -3.07 -10.10 8.37
N SER A 157 -1.84 -10.43 8.79
CA SER A 157 -1.50 -10.59 10.20
C SER A 157 -1.57 -9.26 10.98
N ASN A 158 -1.37 -8.13 10.30
CA ASN A 158 -1.35 -6.80 10.92
C ASN A 158 -2.74 -6.14 10.96
N GLN A 159 -3.72 -6.63 10.19
CA GLN A 159 -5.04 -6.04 10.10
C GLN A 159 -5.92 -6.24 11.34
N LYS A 160 -5.81 -7.38 12.04
CA LYS A 160 -6.70 -7.70 13.17
C LYS A 160 -6.66 -6.66 14.30
N LYS A 161 -5.51 -6.01 14.49
CA LYS A 161 -5.35 -4.92 15.47
C LYS A 161 -6.13 -3.65 15.09
N LEU A 162 -6.34 -3.42 13.79
CA LEU A 162 -7.05 -2.25 13.28
C LEU A 162 -8.56 -2.51 13.22
N SER A 163 -8.99 -3.71 12.81
CA SER A 163 -10.41 -4.09 12.75
C SER A 163 -11.09 -4.20 14.12
N GLU A 164 -10.37 -4.57 15.19
CA GLU A 164 -10.94 -4.58 16.55
C GLU A 164 -11.31 -3.18 17.06
N HIS A 165 -10.70 -2.14 16.50
CA HIS A 165 -10.97 -0.75 16.88
C HIS A 165 -12.22 -0.16 16.18
N ASP A 166 -12.71 -0.80 15.11
CA ASP A 166 -13.81 -0.32 14.29
C ASP A 166 -14.85 -1.45 14.04
N LYS A 167 -15.78 -1.64 14.98
CA LYS A 167 -17.04 -2.35 14.70
C LYS A 167 -17.90 -1.51 13.73
N ILE A 168 -17.55 -1.53 12.45
CA ILE A 168 -18.29 -0.89 11.34
C ILE A 168 -18.51 -1.92 10.22
N ASN A 169 -19.08 -3.07 10.55
CA ASN A 169 -19.68 -3.96 9.53
C ASN A 169 -21.17 -3.66 9.31
N GLY A 170 -21.72 -2.60 9.92
CA GLY A 170 -23.15 -2.29 9.90
C GLY A 170 -23.65 -1.43 8.73
N ALA A 171 -22.77 -0.79 7.96
CA ALA A 171 -23.19 0.29 7.05
C ALA A 171 -23.35 -0.11 5.56
N MET A 172 -22.97 -1.32 5.15
CA MET A 172 -23.03 -1.73 3.72
C MET A 172 -24.03 -2.85 3.41
N SER A 173 -24.86 -3.29 4.38
CA SER A 173 -25.82 -4.40 4.18
C SER A 173 -27.29 -3.95 4.04
N ALA A 174 -27.61 -2.67 4.26
CA ALA A 174 -28.96 -2.14 4.09
C ALA A 174 -29.21 -1.67 2.64
N GLY A 175 -29.15 -2.60 1.66
CA GLY A 175 -29.36 -2.18 0.27
C GLY A 175 -29.27 -3.21 -0.84
N ASN A 176 -29.26 -4.54 -0.58
CA ASN A 176 -29.58 -5.50 -1.64
C ASN A 176 -29.90 -6.89 -1.08
N LYS A 177 -31.16 -7.13 -0.71
CA LYS A 177 -31.73 -8.48 -0.80
C LYS A 177 -32.32 -8.61 -2.20
N HIS A 178 -31.52 -9.11 -3.15
CA HIS A 178 -31.98 -9.96 -4.25
C HIS A 178 -30.77 -10.56 -4.99
N GLU A 179 -30.59 -11.87 -4.79
CA GLU A 179 -30.23 -12.87 -5.80
C GLU A 179 -29.04 -12.61 -6.76
N SER A 180 -27.92 -13.24 -6.41
CA SER A 180 -27.09 -14.09 -7.27
C SER A 180 -27.01 -13.80 -8.78
N LYS A 181 -25.93 -13.15 -9.22
CA LYS A 181 -25.11 -13.63 -10.36
C LYS A 181 -23.77 -12.90 -10.43
N SER A 182 -22.69 -13.67 -10.32
CA SER A 182 -21.31 -13.24 -10.55
C SER A 182 -21.19 -12.48 -11.87
N LYS A 183 -20.71 -11.24 -11.82
CA LYS A 183 -20.53 -10.39 -13.00
C LYS A 183 -19.04 -10.09 -13.16
N VAL A 184 -18.37 -11.03 -13.84
CA VAL A 184 -17.02 -10.90 -14.37
C VAL A 184 -17.00 -9.77 -15.40
N ARG A 185 -16.05 -8.84 -15.29
CA ARG A 185 -15.85 -7.76 -16.26
C ARG A 185 -14.62 -8.08 -17.11
N SER A 186 -14.83 -8.81 -18.21
CA SER A 186 -13.84 -8.99 -19.25
C SER A 186 -13.73 -7.72 -20.10
N ARG A 187 -12.53 -7.18 -20.25
CA ARG A 187 -12.25 -6.09 -21.20
C ARG A 187 -11.98 -6.72 -22.56
N ALA A 188 -13.01 -6.82 -23.41
CA ALA A 188 -12.88 -7.31 -24.78
C ALA A 188 -13.46 -6.34 -25.81
N SER A 189 -12.70 -6.20 -26.89
CA SER A 189 -12.89 -5.36 -28.07
C SER A 189 -14.18 -5.66 -28.84
N GLN A 190 -14.72 -4.63 -29.49
CA GLN A 190 -16.00 -4.65 -30.19
C GLN A 190 -16.09 -5.68 -31.34
N PRO A 191 -17.27 -6.30 -31.56
CA PRO A 191 -17.64 -6.85 -32.85
C PRO A 191 -18.51 -5.85 -33.63
N ASN A 192 -18.32 -5.74 -34.94
CA ASN A 192 -19.32 -5.11 -35.81
C ASN A 192 -19.55 -5.99 -37.05
N LEU A 193 -20.82 -6.33 -37.28
CA LEU A 193 -21.28 -7.15 -38.39
C LEU A 193 -22.57 -6.53 -38.93
N SER A 194 -22.50 -5.99 -40.15
CA SER A 194 -23.68 -5.72 -40.99
C SER A 194 -23.27 -5.82 -42.45
N GLY A 195 -23.84 -6.77 -43.18
CA GLY A 195 -23.63 -6.95 -44.61
C GLY A 195 -24.73 -6.31 -45.46
N ILE A 196 -24.35 -5.74 -46.61
CA ILE A 196 -25.15 -5.58 -47.84
C ILE A 196 -24.19 -5.72 -49.05
N LYS A 197 -24.64 -6.41 -50.11
CA LYS A 197 -23.90 -6.87 -51.32
C LYS A 197 -23.87 -5.83 -52.50
N PRO A 198 -23.13 -6.07 -53.61
CA PRO A 198 -22.40 -5.07 -54.40
C PRO A 198 -23.04 -4.71 -55.78
N PRO A 199 -22.33 -3.93 -56.62
CA PRO A 199 -21.97 -4.48 -57.95
C PRO A 199 -20.61 -4.06 -58.56
N SER A 200 -20.08 -4.99 -59.39
CA SER A 200 -19.40 -4.84 -60.70
C SER A 200 -18.02 -4.15 -60.87
N VAL A 201 -17.06 -4.96 -61.32
CA VAL A 201 -15.72 -4.64 -61.89
C VAL A 201 -15.79 -4.18 -63.37
N PRO A 202 -14.72 -3.58 -63.95
CA PRO A 202 -13.77 -4.39 -64.74
C PRO A 202 -12.26 -3.97 -64.71
N SER A 203 -11.40 -5.00 -64.60
CA SER A 203 -10.15 -5.35 -65.33
C SER A 203 -8.96 -4.39 -65.61
N LEU A 204 -7.78 -4.70 -65.00
CA LEU A 204 -6.38 -4.89 -65.53
C LEU A 204 -5.64 -3.74 -66.28
N PRO A 205 -4.28 -3.76 -66.47
CA PRO A 205 -3.29 -4.84 -66.23
C PRO A 205 -1.97 -4.47 -65.49
N SER A 206 -1.19 -5.52 -65.17
CA SER A 206 0.16 -5.59 -64.58
C SER A 206 1.32 -5.09 -65.47
N ILE A 207 2.41 -4.62 -64.84
CA ILE A 207 3.82 -4.60 -65.35
C ILE A 207 4.75 -4.39 -64.11
N GLN A 208 5.49 -5.41 -63.66
CA GLN A 208 6.85 -5.85 -64.00
C GLN A 208 8.00 -5.21 -63.18
N GLN A 209 8.73 -6.10 -62.50
CA GLN A 209 10.05 -6.00 -61.86
C GLN A 209 11.07 -5.10 -62.58
N ARG A 210 12.01 -4.52 -61.81
CA ARG A 210 13.45 -4.65 -62.08
C ARG A 210 14.32 -4.34 -60.86
N SER A 211 15.32 -5.20 -60.71
CA SER A 211 16.43 -5.24 -59.77
C SER A 211 17.71 -4.66 -60.38
N SER A 212 18.54 -3.98 -59.58
CA SER A 212 20.00 -3.78 -59.77
C SER A 212 20.51 -2.88 -58.64
N ALA A 213 21.33 -3.32 -57.68
CA ALA A 213 22.75 -3.71 -57.74
C ALA A 213 23.74 -2.52 -57.70
N GLN A 214 24.76 -2.68 -56.83
CA GLN A 214 26.08 -2.03 -56.75
C GLN A 214 26.14 -0.60 -56.17
N ASN A 215 26.82 -0.36 -55.03
CA ASN A 215 28.24 -0.55 -54.66
C ASN A 215 29.15 0.61 -55.13
N SER A 216 29.48 1.50 -54.20
CA SER A 216 30.66 2.39 -54.17
C SER A 216 30.54 3.16 -52.85
N GLY A 217 31.46 3.12 -51.89
CA GLY A 217 32.90 3.25 -51.98
C GLY A 217 33.26 4.32 -50.94
N GLY A 218 34.08 3.98 -49.95
CA GLY A 218 34.52 4.91 -48.91
C GLY A 218 35.46 5.99 -49.45
N PHE A 219 35.74 7.00 -48.62
CA PHE A 219 37.10 7.31 -48.13
C PHE A 219 37.20 8.72 -47.50
N HIS A 220 37.95 8.77 -46.39
CA HIS A 220 38.84 9.85 -45.88
C HIS A 220 38.23 11.21 -45.45
N ALA A 221 38.32 11.53 -44.14
CA ALA A 221 39.38 12.34 -43.48
C ALA A 221 39.01 13.85 -43.51
N ALA A 222 39.37 14.76 -42.61
CA ALA A 222 40.39 14.85 -41.59
C ALA A 222 40.12 16.10 -40.72
N HIS A 223 40.64 16.09 -39.48
CA HIS A 223 41.40 17.16 -38.82
C HIS A 223 40.84 18.58 -38.52
N GLY A 224 41.07 18.95 -37.25
CA GLY A 224 41.48 20.30 -36.78
C GLY A 224 40.33 21.18 -36.30
N SER A 225 40.38 21.93 -35.20
CA SER A 225 41.46 22.39 -34.32
C SER A 225 40.82 22.99 -33.05
N GLY A 226 41.47 22.91 -31.88
CA GLY A 226 41.08 23.64 -30.66
C GLY A 226 41.47 25.14 -30.72
N PRO A 227 41.83 25.82 -29.62
CA PRO A 227 41.43 25.66 -28.20
C PRO A 227 41.14 27.02 -27.47
N GLY A 228 40.75 26.95 -26.17
CA GLY A 228 40.92 28.02 -25.15
C GLY A 228 39.71 28.97 -24.96
N ARG A 229 39.42 29.55 -23.79
CA ARG A 229 40.05 29.61 -22.45
C ARG A 229 39.06 30.35 -21.49
N THR A 230 38.95 29.89 -20.23
CA THR A 230 38.87 30.66 -18.93
C THR A 230 37.80 31.75 -18.73
N ASN A 231 37.12 31.97 -17.60
CA ASN A 231 37.46 32.02 -16.16
C ASN A 231 36.12 31.95 -15.36
N ASN A 232 35.97 31.14 -14.29
CA ASN A 232 36.29 31.41 -12.87
C ASN A 232 35.38 32.45 -12.16
N THR A 233 34.60 32.02 -11.16
CA THR A 233 34.60 32.55 -9.77
C THR A 233 33.52 31.89 -8.89
N LYS A 234 33.89 31.61 -7.63
CA LYS A 234 33.10 30.97 -6.55
C LYS A 234 32.66 32.05 -5.52
N PRO A 235 32.04 31.70 -4.38
CA PRO A 235 30.75 32.20 -3.88
C PRO A 235 30.89 33.33 -2.81
N PRO A 236 29.83 33.63 -2.05
CA PRO A 236 30.03 34.01 -0.66
C PRO A 236 29.13 33.29 0.35
N SER A 237 29.65 33.23 1.56
CA SER A 237 29.12 32.63 2.79
C SER A 237 28.75 33.72 3.81
N ARG A 238 27.57 33.56 4.45
CA ARG A 238 27.16 33.85 5.85
C ARG A 238 27.49 35.19 6.54
N PRO A 239 26.67 35.56 7.55
CA PRO A 239 27.21 35.55 8.93
C PRO A 239 26.28 34.96 10.00
N MET A 240 26.89 34.61 11.14
CA MET A 240 26.27 34.18 12.41
C MET A 240 26.24 35.32 13.44
N MET A 241 25.37 35.22 14.45
CA MET A 241 25.52 35.56 15.90
C MET A 241 24.12 35.49 16.53
N ALA A 242 23.85 35.31 17.83
CA ALA A 242 24.48 34.76 19.03
C ALA A 242 23.39 34.88 20.14
N GLY A 243 23.32 33.97 21.13
CA GLY A 243 22.59 34.23 22.38
C GLY A 243 21.85 33.06 23.05
N LYS A 244 22.49 32.43 24.03
CA LYS A 244 21.90 31.85 25.27
C LYS A 244 22.38 32.74 26.43
N PRO A 245 21.67 32.90 27.59
CA PRO A 245 21.70 31.88 28.66
C PRO A 245 20.52 31.88 29.69
N GLY A 246 20.45 30.80 30.51
CA GLY A 246 19.84 30.73 31.86
C GLY A 246 18.30 30.67 31.92
N SER A 247 17.60 30.03 32.86
CA SER A 247 17.94 29.44 34.16
C SER A 247 16.78 28.52 34.63
N ARG A 248 17.09 27.55 35.51
CA ARG A 248 16.16 26.72 36.32
C ARG A 248 16.46 27.04 37.81
N PRO A 249 15.81 26.37 38.79
CA PRO A 249 14.59 26.67 39.55
C PRO A 249 14.89 27.28 40.97
N PRO A 250 13.94 27.31 41.94
CA PRO A 250 13.69 26.19 42.88
C PRO A 250 12.17 26.05 43.19
N GLY A 251 11.59 25.04 43.84
CA GLY A 251 12.02 24.08 44.86
C GLY A 251 10.96 24.08 45.99
N GLY A 252 10.63 22.90 46.53
CA GLY A 252 9.86 22.73 47.79
C GLY A 252 8.74 21.67 47.67
N LEU A 253 8.91 20.44 48.18
CA LEU A 253 8.71 20.00 49.58
C LEU A 253 7.20 19.99 49.95
N GLN A 254 6.57 18.99 50.59
CA GLN A 254 6.96 17.76 51.29
C GLN A 254 5.66 17.13 51.84
N SER A 255 5.66 15.82 52.16
CA SER A 255 4.87 15.11 53.21
C SER A 255 3.33 15.21 53.20
N GLY A 256 2.55 14.15 53.30
CA GLY A 256 2.64 12.99 54.19
C GLY A 256 1.22 12.63 54.67
N PRO A 257 0.98 11.44 55.25
CA PRO A 257 -0.32 10.78 55.25
C PRO A 257 -1.10 10.89 56.58
N HIS A 258 -2.43 10.79 56.54
CA HIS A 258 -3.25 10.57 57.73
C HIS A 258 -4.41 9.58 57.48
N SER A 259 -4.18 8.36 57.96
CA SER A 259 -5.06 7.50 58.79
C SER A 259 -6.59 7.74 58.86
N LEU A 260 -7.34 6.66 58.52
CA LEU A 260 -8.47 5.96 59.19
C LEU A 260 -9.06 6.57 60.49
N PRO A 261 -10.36 6.34 60.86
CA PRO A 261 -11.05 5.03 60.97
C PRO A 261 -12.49 5.04 60.37
N GLY A 262 -13.19 3.93 60.05
CA GLY A 262 -13.38 2.67 60.76
C GLY A 262 -14.82 2.65 61.34
N SER A 263 -15.74 1.91 60.73
CA SER A 263 -16.88 1.27 61.42
C SER A 263 -17.67 0.34 60.48
N SER A 264 -17.90 -0.85 61.02
CA SER A 264 -18.57 -2.03 60.51
C SER A 264 -20.06 -1.81 60.20
N PHE A 265 -20.64 -2.58 59.28
CA PHE A 265 -21.91 -3.30 59.49
C PHE A 265 -22.10 -4.39 58.43
N SER A 266 -22.96 -5.35 58.77
CA SER A 266 -22.89 -6.77 58.43
C SER A 266 -23.63 -7.17 57.15
N SER A 267 -23.11 -8.25 56.54
CA SER A 267 -23.82 -9.41 55.98
C SER A 267 -24.96 -9.23 54.97
N PHE A 268 -24.77 -9.74 53.74
CA PHE A 268 -25.68 -10.71 53.12
C PHE A 268 -24.90 -11.61 52.15
N ALA A 269 -25.12 -12.92 52.27
CA ALA A 269 -24.46 -13.97 51.52
C ALA A 269 -25.11 -14.18 50.15
N ALA A 270 -24.30 -14.32 49.09
CA ALA A 270 -24.64 -15.03 47.88
C ALA A 270 -23.37 -15.65 47.29
N GLN A 271 -23.46 -16.95 46.99
CA GLN A 271 -22.38 -17.81 46.51
C GLN A 271 -21.92 -17.45 45.10
N SER A 272 -20.61 -17.38 44.89
CA SER A 272 -19.99 -17.60 43.57
C SER A 272 -18.56 -18.12 43.74
N ALA A 273 -18.23 -19.18 43.01
CA ALA A 273 -16.97 -19.91 43.03
C ALA A 273 -15.72 -19.03 42.77
N PRO A 274 -14.52 -19.43 43.25
CA PRO A 274 -13.30 -18.66 43.04
C PRO A 274 -12.78 -18.82 41.59
N ALA A 275 -12.43 -17.67 40.99
CA ALA A 275 -11.67 -17.60 39.75
C ALA A 275 -10.22 -18.08 39.95
N PRO A 276 -9.57 -18.71 38.95
CA PRO A 276 -8.18 -19.10 39.05
C PRO A 276 -7.27 -17.88 39.07
N MET A 277 -6.38 -17.80 40.07
CA MET A 277 -5.38 -16.75 40.19
C MET A 277 -4.40 -16.81 39.01
N ALA A 278 -4.26 -15.71 38.28
CA ALA A 278 -3.24 -15.55 37.25
C ALA A 278 -1.84 -15.58 37.88
N ALA A 279 -1.02 -16.54 37.46
CA ALA A 279 0.39 -16.60 37.81
C ALA A 279 1.17 -15.41 37.22
N PRO A 280 2.15 -14.83 37.95
CA PRO A 280 2.98 -13.76 37.41
C PRO A 280 3.85 -14.32 36.27
N LYS A 281 3.72 -13.71 35.07
CA LYS A 281 4.59 -14.00 33.93
C LYS A 281 6.02 -13.62 34.33
N SER A 282 6.92 -14.59 34.41
CA SER A 282 8.30 -14.38 34.82
C SER A 282 9.05 -13.62 33.72
N ASN A 283 9.51 -12.41 34.03
CA ASN A 283 10.34 -11.60 33.12
C ASN A 283 11.78 -12.13 32.99
N ALA A 284 12.03 -13.40 33.33
CA ALA A 284 13.35 -14.02 33.33
C ALA A 284 14.02 -13.96 31.95
N LEU A 285 13.23 -14.11 30.88
CA LEU A 285 13.72 -14.04 29.50
C LEU A 285 14.26 -12.64 29.16
N VAL A 286 13.65 -11.58 29.69
CA VAL A 286 14.12 -10.19 29.47
C VAL A 286 15.49 -9.97 30.12
N PHE A 287 15.69 -10.48 31.34
CA PHE A 287 16.98 -10.35 32.03
C PHE A 287 18.09 -11.14 31.33
N VAL A 288 17.79 -12.32 30.77
CA VAL A 288 18.75 -13.10 29.98
C VAL A 288 19.16 -12.35 28.72
N LEU A 289 18.21 -11.75 28.00
CA LEU A 289 18.51 -10.96 26.80
C LEU A 289 19.35 -9.71 27.12
N ILE A 290 19.09 -9.03 28.23
CA ILE A 290 19.90 -7.88 28.67
C ILE A 290 21.33 -8.33 28.99
N ALA A 291 21.51 -9.47 29.67
CA ALA A 291 22.84 -9.98 29.99
C ALA A 291 23.65 -10.33 28.74
N ILE A 292 23.02 -10.96 27.73
CA ILE A 292 23.65 -11.28 26.44
C ILE A 292 24.06 -9.99 25.71
N LEU A 293 23.18 -8.99 25.67
CA LEU A 293 23.46 -7.70 25.02
C LEU A 293 24.66 -7.00 25.67
N LEU A 294 24.73 -6.95 27.00
CA LEU A 294 25.85 -6.35 27.72
C LEU A 294 27.16 -7.10 27.47
N GLY A 295 27.12 -8.42 27.41
CA GLY A 295 28.28 -9.25 27.03
C GLY A 295 28.79 -8.93 25.63
N ALA A 296 27.89 -8.83 24.65
CA ALA A 296 28.24 -8.50 23.27
C ALA A 296 28.87 -7.10 23.14
N ILE A 297 28.32 -6.10 23.85
CA ILE A 297 28.88 -4.74 23.90
C ILE A 297 30.28 -4.77 24.52
N GLY A 298 30.49 -5.53 25.59
CA GLY A 298 31.80 -5.69 26.24
C GLY A 298 32.85 -6.28 25.32
N VAL A 299 32.50 -7.34 24.58
CA VAL A 299 33.39 -7.96 23.58
C VAL A 299 33.72 -6.98 22.46
N LEU A 300 32.73 -6.24 21.96
CA LEU A 300 32.93 -5.24 20.91
C LEU A 300 33.86 -4.11 21.38
N ALA A 301 33.64 -3.60 22.60
CA ALA A 301 34.50 -2.57 23.19
C ALA A 301 35.94 -3.07 23.38
N TYR A 302 36.11 -4.30 23.85
CA TYR A 302 37.44 -4.92 23.98
C TYR A 302 38.14 -5.00 22.61
N LEU A 303 37.46 -5.52 21.59
CA LEU A 303 38.03 -5.66 20.24
C LEU A 303 38.39 -4.31 19.59
N VAL A 304 37.67 -3.23 19.94
CA VAL A 304 37.98 -1.87 19.47
C VAL A 304 39.17 -1.27 20.23
N LEU A 305 39.33 -1.58 21.51
CA LEU A 305 40.40 -1.04 22.35
C LEU A 305 41.73 -1.81 22.23
N THR A 306 41.71 -3.06 21.76
CA THR A 306 42.90 -3.91 21.61
C THR A 306 43.42 -4.01 20.18
N LYS A 307 42.90 -3.20 19.24
CA LYS A 307 43.45 -3.00 17.90
C LYS A 307 44.08 -1.63 17.80
#